data_AF-A0AA37GEM2-F1
#
_entry.id   AF-A0AA37GEM2-F1
#
_cell.length_a   1.000
_cell.length_b   1.000
_cell.length_c   1.000
_cell.angle_alpha   90.00
_cell.angle_beta   90.00
_cell.angle_gamma   90.00
#
_symmetry.space_group_name_H-M   'P 1'
#
loop_
_entity.id
_entity.type
_entity.pdbx_description
1 polymer ?
#
loop_
_entity_poly.entity_id
_entity_poly.type
_entity_poly.pdbx_seq_one_letter_code
_entity_poly.pdbx_strand_id
1 'polypeptide(L)'
;MTYPDLHARLRAALSEGDEAPTLPSASALADASASLPRPTGEGYLSALGAEATLSHIIDEVVPGLNGQARSGRYYGFAADNIVSALDQNVQVHLPSQTVATELESVALRMLADVLGLEGGTGEEEAWKGRTFTTGATASNILGLACGREAVVEKRGGRVGEAGVLGACLAAGVTEIQVLTSMGHSSLSKAASVVGLGRASVKELPASADEPWRLDLGAVERHLNREGVASIIAVSAGEVNTGRFATGALRR
;
A
#
# COMPACT_ATOMS: atom_id res chain seq x y z
N MET A 1 -27.06 17.46 -14.52
CA MET A 1 -26.24 18.12 -13.49
C MET A 1 -24.85 18.40 -14.07
N THR A 2 -24.31 19.60 -13.89
CA THR A 2 -22.93 19.91 -14.30
C THR A 2 -21.94 19.54 -13.20
N TYR A 3 -20.72 19.12 -13.52
CA TYR A 3 -19.68 18.76 -12.54
C TYR A 3 -19.44 19.81 -11.41
N PRO A 4 -19.52 21.13 -11.69
CA PRO A 4 -19.43 22.17 -10.65
C PRO A 4 -20.56 22.11 -9.61
N ASP A 5 -21.75 21.63 -10.00
CA ASP A 5 -22.94 21.54 -9.14
C ASP A 5 -22.83 20.37 -8.15
N LEU A 6 -22.29 19.24 -8.60
CA LEU A 6 -21.94 18.09 -7.75
C LEU A 6 -20.97 18.48 -6.64
N HIS A 7 -19.88 19.18 -6.99
CA HIS A 7 -18.89 19.60 -6.00
C HIS A 7 -19.43 20.65 -5.04
N ALA A 8 -20.31 21.54 -5.51
CA ALA A 8 -20.99 22.49 -4.63
C ALA A 8 -21.88 21.76 -3.61
N ARG A 9 -22.69 20.79 -4.06
CA ARG A 9 -23.53 19.96 -3.18
C ARG A 9 -22.71 19.14 -2.19
N LEU A 10 -21.65 18.47 -2.65
CA LEU A 10 -20.78 17.69 -1.77
C LEU A 10 -20.08 18.57 -0.72
N ARG A 11 -19.62 19.76 -1.10
CA ARG A 11 -19.05 20.71 -0.13
C ARG A 11 -20.08 21.19 0.88
N ALA A 12 -21.30 21.49 0.43
CA ALA A 12 -22.38 21.95 1.30
C ALA A 12 -22.86 20.88 2.29
N ALA A 13 -22.77 19.59 1.94
CA ALA A 13 -23.11 18.47 2.82
C ALA A 13 -22.06 18.21 3.92
N LEU A 14 -20.91 18.86 3.85
CA LEU A 14 -19.83 18.74 4.83
C LEU A 14 -19.81 19.99 5.71
N SER A 15 -19.51 19.83 7.00
CA SER A 15 -19.24 20.97 7.88
C SER A 15 -18.11 21.84 7.31
N GLU A 16 -17.91 23.10 7.70
CA GLU A 16 -16.77 23.91 7.22
C GLU A 16 -15.64 23.97 8.25
N GLY A 17 -14.41 24.28 7.80
CA GLY A 17 -13.27 24.62 8.67
C GLY A 17 -12.32 23.49 9.06
N ASP A 18 -11.13 23.89 9.56
CA ASP A 18 -10.03 23.03 10.02
C ASP A 18 -10.33 22.31 11.35
N GLU A 19 -11.35 22.78 12.09
CA GLU A 19 -11.79 22.19 13.36
C GLU A 19 -12.93 21.17 13.20
N ALA A 20 -13.30 20.82 11.95
CA ALA A 20 -14.33 19.83 11.72
C ALA A 20 -13.93 18.47 12.34
N PRO A 21 -14.87 17.79 13.01
CA PRO A 21 -14.58 16.51 13.64
C PRO A 21 -14.20 15.48 12.57
N THR A 22 -13.08 14.77 12.79
CA THR A 22 -12.61 13.71 11.89
C THR A 22 -13.61 12.55 11.82
N LEU A 23 -14.33 12.31 12.91
CA LEU A 23 -15.31 11.25 13.05
C LEU A 23 -16.74 11.82 12.98
N PRO A 24 -17.68 11.12 12.32
CA PRO A 24 -19.09 11.48 12.33
C PRO A 24 -19.69 11.33 13.74
N SER A 25 -20.80 12.03 13.99
CA SER A 25 -21.55 11.86 15.24
C SER A 25 -22.23 10.49 15.29
N ALA A 26 -22.56 10.02 16.51
CA ALA A 26 -23.30 8.77 16.68
C ALA A 26 -24.67 8.79 15.98
N SER A 27 -25.34 9.94 15.94
CA SER A 27 -26.61 10.09 15.22
C SER A 27 -26.41 9.99 13.71
N ALA A 28 -25.44 10.71 13.14
CA ALA A 28 -25.16 10.67 11.70
C ALA A 28 -24.77 9.26 11.23
N LEU A 29 -24.02 8.50 12.05
CA LEU A 29 -23.73 7.08 11.78
C LEU A 29 -24.99 6.21 11.79
N ALA A 30 -25.88 6.41 12.75
CA ALA A 30 -27.12 5.65 12.86
C ALA A 30 -28.06 5.96 11.69
N ASP A 31 -28.22 7.24 11.34
CA ASP A 31 -29.06 7.72 10.25
C ASP A 31 -28.55 7.20 8.90
N ALA A 32 -27.25 7.36 8.62
CA ALA A 32 -26.63 6.83 7.41
C ALA A 32 -26.84 5.31 7.29
N SER A 33 -26.61 4.55 8.37
CA SER A 33 -26.80 3.09 8.41
C SER A 33 -28.26 2.67 8.22
N ALA A 34 -29.21 3.45 8.73
CA ALA A 34 -30.64 3.21 8.57
C ALA A 34 -31.11 3.50 7.13
N SER A 35 -30.50 4.47 6.45
CA SER A 35 -30.81 4.85 5.07
C SER A 35 -30.37 3.83 4.01
N LEU A 36 -29.45 2.91 4.36
CA LEU A 36 -28.88 1.96 3.39
C LEU A 36 -29.93 0.93 2.93
N PRO A 37 -30.00 0.62 1.62
CA PRO A 37 -30.89 -0.43 1.10
C PRO A 37 -30.59 -1.79 1.75
N ARG A 38 -31.64 -2.49 2.20
CA ARG A 38 -31.54 -3.84 2.81
C ARG A 38 -32.46 -4.82 2.09
N PRO A 39 -32.13 -6.13 2.06
CA PRO A 39 -32.97 -7.14 1.44
C PRO A 39 -34.44 -7.16 1.88
N THR A 40 -34.72 -6.69 3.11
CA THR A 40 -36.06 -6.61 3.69
C THR A 40 -36.79 -5.29 3.38
N GLY A 41 -36.11 -4.34 2.73
CA GLY A 41 -36.64 -3.02 2.42
C GLY A 41 -37.49 -3.02 1.16
N GLU A 42 -38.54 -2.20 1.15
CA GLU A 42 -39.32 -1.95 -0.05
C GLU A 42 -38.43 -1.31 -1.13
N GLY A 43 -38.57 -1.78 -2.38
CA GLY A 43 -37.75 -1.29 -3.48
C GLY A 43 -36.27 -1.71 -3.41
N TYR A 44 -35.91 -2.72 -2.60
CA TYR A 44 -34.57 -3.30 -2.63
C TYR A 44 -34.21 -3.72 -4.06
N LEU A 45 -33.11 -3.16 -4.60
CA LEU A 45 -32.65 -3.29 -6.00
C LEU A 45 -33.48 -2.56 -7.08
N SER A 46 -34.51 -1.81 -6.70
CA SER A 46 -35.22 -0.95 -7.65
C SER A 46 -34.35 0.24 -8.05
N ALA A 47 -34.31 0.56 -9.34
CA ALA A 47 -33.51 1.67 -9.85
C ALA A 47 -34.07 3.02 -9.37
N LEU A 48 -33.25 3.80 -8.66
CA LEU A 48 -33.61 5.14 -8.18
C LEU A 48 -33.38 6.22 -9.25
N GLY A 49 -32.52 5.95 -10.23
CA GLY A 49 -32.04 6.94 -11.21
C GLY A 49 -30.92 7.81 -10.65
N ALA A 50 -30.12 8.40 -11.55
CA ALA A 50 -28.86 9.05 -11.18
C ALA A 50 -29.01 10.17 -10.14
N GLU A 51 -30.03 11.02 -10.28
CA GLU A 51 -30.24 12.17 -9.38
C GLU A 51 -30.67 11.74 -7.97
N ALA A 52 -31.57 10.78 -7.86
CA ALA A 52 -32.03 10.27 -6.57
C ALA A 52 -30.93 9.45 -5.88
N THR A 53 -30.15 8.67 -6.64
CA THR A 53 -28.96 7.99 -6.12
C THR A 53 -27.93 9.00 -5.61
N LEU A 54 -27.69 10.07 -6.36
CA LEU A 54 -26.72 11.07 -5.94
C LEU A 54 -27.16 11.81 -4.68
N SER A 55 -28.44 12.22 -4.62
CA SER A 55 -29.00 12.84 -3.41
C SER A 55 -28.92 11.90 -2.21
N HIS A 56 -29.25 10.61 -2.37
CA HIS A 56 -29.10 9.63 -1.29
C HIS A 56 -27.64 9.52 -0.79
N ILE A 57 -26.68 9.45 -1.70
CA ILE A 57 -25.26 9.40 -1.32
C ILE A 57 -24.84 10.67 -0.58
N ILE A 58 -25.13 11.86 -1.13
CA ILE A 58 -24.65 13.12 -0.57
C ILE A 58 -25.38 13.47 0.74
N ASP A 59 -26.70 13.29 0.78
CA ASP A 59 -27.52 13.84 1.85
C ASP A 59 -27.67 12.84 3.02
N GLU A 60 -27.64 11.52 2.74
CA GLU A 60 -27.86 10.49 3.76
C GLU A 60 -26.58 9.71 4.12
N VAL A 61 -25.70 9.42 3.16
CA VAL A 61 -24.51 8.58 3.40
C VAL A 61 -23.30 9.40 3.82
N VAL A 62 -22.96 10.47 3.09
CA VAL A 62 -21.77 11.29 3.33
C VAL A 62 -21.68 11.83 4.77
N PRO A 63 -22.75 12.29 5.44
CA PRO A 63 -22.67 12.75 6.83
C PRO A 63 -22.19 11.66 7.82
N GLY A 64 -22.39 10.38 7.48
CA GLY A 64 -21.93 9.23 8.26
C GLY A 64 -20.50 8.76 7.90
N LEU A 65 -19.81 9.42 6.96
CA LEU A 65 -18.44 9.06 6.56
C LEU A 65 -17.40 9.89 7.33
N ASN A 66 -16.17 9.37 7.40
CA ASN A 66 -15.04 10.04 8.04
C ASN A 66 -14.62 11.29 7.26
N GLY A 67 -14.34 12.40 7.94
CA GLY A 67 -13.94 13.68 7.35
C GLY A 67 -12.48 13.78 6.90
N GLN A 68 -11.74 12.68 6.79
CA GLN A 68 -10.28 12.64 6.62
C GLN A 68 -9.74 13.35 5.35
N ALA A 69 -10.56 13.48 4.31
CA ALA A 69 -10.21 14.19 3.07
C ALA A 69 -10.13 15.73 3.22
N ARG A 70 -10.40 16.25 4.42
CA ARG A 70 -10.54 17.70 4.68
C ARG A 70 -9.35 18.35 5.35
N SER A 71 -8.30 17.59 5.67
CA SER A 71 -7.05 18.22 6.08
C SER A 71 -6.49 19.00 4.89
N GLY A 72 -5.88 20.17 5.12
CA GLY A 72 -5.07 20.90 4.12
C GLY A 72 -3.84 20.11 3.61
N ARG A 73 -3.78 18.80 3.86
CA ARG A 73 -2.77 17.85 3.41
C ARG A 73 -3.33 16.84 2.39
N TYR A 74 -4.62 16.90 2.04
CA TYR A 74 -5.22 16.06 1.01
C TYR A 74 -5.21 16.77 -0.36
N TYR A 75 -4.18 16.48 -1.17
CA TYR A 75 -3.94 17.13 -2.46
C TYR A 75 -4.44 16.29 -3.67
N GLY A 76 -5.13 15.18 -3.45
CA GLY A 76 -5.50 14.21 -4.50
C GLY A 76 -6.72 14.57 -5.36
N PHE A 77 -7.59 15.46 -4.88
CA PHE A 77 -8.95 15.63 -5.41
C PHE A 77 -9.02 16.00 -6.91
N ALA A 78 -8.12 16.85 -7.40
CA ALA A 78 -8.15 17.24 -8.81
C ALA A 78 -7.67 16.11 -9.74
N ALA A 79 -6.65 15.36 -9.33
CA ALA A 79 -6.12 14.25 -10.11
C ALA A 79 -7.07 13.04 -10.10
N ASP A 80 -7.66 12.70 -8.95
CA ASP A 80 -8.56 11.54 -8.81
C ASP A 80 -9.81 11.69 -9.70
N ASN A 81 -10.31 12.91 -9.89
CA ASN A 81 -11.42 13.17 -10.81
C ASN A 81 -11.04 12.91 -12.28
N ILE A 82 -9.82 13.31 -12.68
CA ILE A 82 -9.31 13.06 -14.04
C ILE A 82 -9.07 11.57 -14.26
N VAL A 83 -8.43 10.90 -13.29
CA VAL A 83 -8.22 9.44 -13.32
C VAL A 83 -9.55 8.72 -13.50
N SER A 84 -10.54 9.06 -12.69
CA SER A 84 -11.88 8.44 -12.75
C SER A 84 -12.61 8.75 -14.07
N ALA A 85 -12.44 9.94 -14.63
CA ALA A 85 -13.10 10.34 -15.87
C ALA A 85 -12.47 9.71 -17.13
N LEU A 86 -11.17 9.48 -17.13
CA LEU A 86 -10.43 8.99 -18.29
C LEU A 86 -10.14 7.49 -18.27
N ASP A 87 -10.27 6.83 -17.11
CA ASP A 87 -10.19 5.38 -16.92
C ASP A 87 -9.05 4.71 -17.70
N GLN A 88 -7.85 5.30 -17.61
CA GLN A 88 -6.68 4.83 -18.36
C GLN A 88 -6.12 3.55 -17.73
N ASN A 89 -5.73 2.60 -18.58
CA ASN A 89 -5.07 1.37 -18.18
C ASN A 89 -3.55 1.47 -18.38
N VAL A 90 -2.77 1.18 -17.33
CA VAL A 90 -1.29 1.27 -17.32
C VAL A 90 -0.59 -0.09 -17.42
N GLN A 91 -1.30 -1.17 -17.72
CA GLN A 91 -0.73 -2.52 -17.71
C GLN A 91 0.13 -2.84 -18.95
N VAL A 92 -0.01 -2.10 -20.04
CA VAL A 92 0.72 -2.32 -21.30
C VAL A 92 1.21 -0.99 -21.86
N HIS A 93 2.50 -0.93 -22.21
CA HIS A 93 3.09 0.25 -22.83
C HIS A 93 2.73 0.32 -24.33
N LEU A 94 1.88 1.29 -24.69
CA LEU A 94 1.39 1.53 -26.05
C LEU A 94 1.65 2.99 -26.46
N PRO A 95 2.90 3.35 -26.80
CA PRO A 95 3.32 4.75 -26.96
C PRO A 95 2.64 5.49 -28.13
N SER A 96 2.06 4.76 -29.09
CA SER A 96 1.26 5.36 -30.17
C SER A 96 -0.20 5.63 -29.77
N GLN A 97 -0.64 5.23 -28.58
CA GLN A 97 -2.05 5.27 -28.16
C GLN A 97 -2.27 6.09 -26.88
N THR A 98 -1.37 6.00 -25.91
CA THR A 98 -1.52 6.70 -24.63
C THR A 98 -0.18 7.00 -23.97
N VAL A 99 -0.11 8.12 -23.25
CA VAL A 99 1.05 8.53 -22.44
C VAL A 99 0.98 8.00 -21.00
N ALA A 100 -0.08 7.28 -20.63
CA ALA A 100 -0.35 6.91 -19.23
C ALA A 100 0.80 6.12 -18.56
N THR A 101 1.42 5.17 -19.29
CA THR A 101 2.56 4.39 -18.78
C THR A 101 3.86 5.20 -18.70
N GLU A 102 4.07 6.16 -19.61
CA GLU A 102 5.19 7.10 -19.54
C GLU A 102 5.04 8.06 -18.36
N LEU A 103 3.81 8.55 -18.12
CA LEU A 103 3.50 9.40 -16.98
C LEU A 103 3.78 8.68 -15.65
N GLU A 104 3.36 7.42 -15.51
CA GLU A 104 3.71 6.59 -14.34
C GLU A 104 5.23 6.45 -14.19
N SER A 105 5.94 6.13 -15.26
CA SER A 105 7.40 5.98 -15.25
C SER A 105 8.12 7.24 -14.78
N VAL A 106 7.74 8.40 -15.33
CA VAL A 106 8.31 9.71 -14.96
C VAL A 106 8.01 10.04 -13.50
N ALA A 107 6.77 9.83 -13.05
CA ALA A 107 6.40 10.11 -11.65
C ALA A 107 7.17 9.23 -10.66
N LEU A 108 7.38 7.94 -10.97
CA LEU A 108 8.16 7.02 -10.14
C LEU A 108 9.65 7.39 -10.12
N ARG A 109 10.18 7.88 -11.25
CA ARG A 109 11.55 8.42 -11.30
C ARG A 109 11.69 9.66 -10.43
N MET A 110 10.75 10.60 -10.52
CA MET A 110 10.75 11.79 -9.65
C MET A 110 10.73 11.40 -8.16
N LEU A 111 9.97 10.36 -7.79
CA LEU A 111 9.96 9.85 -6.42
C LEU A 111 11.31 9.25 -6.02
N ALA A 112 11.93 8.47 -6.90
CA ALA A 112 13.27 7.91 -6.67
C ALA A 112 14.33 9.02 -6.50
N ASP A 113 14.26 10.08 -7.31
CA ASP A 113 15.14 11.24 -7.24
C ASP A 113 14.97 11.99 -5.91
N VAL A 114 13.72 12.22 -5.46
CA VAL A 114 13.42 12.85 -4.16
C VAL A 114 13.97 12.05 -2.99
N LEU A 115 13.96 10.72 -3.11
CA LEU A 115 14.50 9.81 -2.09
C LEU A 115 16.02 9.61 -2.21
N GLY A 116 16.67 10.20 -3.21
CA GLY A 116 18.11 10.03 -3.48
C GLY A 116 18.49 8.58 -3.81
N LEU A 117 17.57 7.81 -4.40
CA LEU A 117 17.77 6.42 -4.75
C LEU A 117 18.54 6.24 -6.07
N GLU A 118 18.40 7.19 -6.99
CA GLU A 118 19.25 7.32 -8.16
C GLU A 118 20.51 8.09 -7.73
N GLY A 119 21.71 7.56 -8.01
CA GLY A 119 23.02 8.06 -7.54
C GLY A 119 23.46 9.45 -8.02
N GLY A 120 22.51 10.35 -8.29
CA GLY A 120 22.73 11.65 -8.91
C GLY A 120 22.54 11.63 -10.43
N THR A 121 22.43 12.82 -11.02
CA THR A 121 22.28 12.98 -12.47
C THR A 121 23.57 12.57 -13.18
N GLY A 122 23.67 11.33 -13.66
CA GLY A 122 24.79 10.89 -14.51
C GLY A 122 25.18 9.41 -14.42
N GLU A 123 24.71 8.66 -13.42
CA GLU A 123 24.96 7.22 -13.31
C GLU A 123 23.88 6.39 -14.05
N GLU A 124 24.21 5.15 -14.41
CA GLU A 124 23.25 4.21 -14.99
C GLU A 124 22.08 3.99 -14.01
N GLU A 125 20.84 4.04 -14.50
CA GLU A 125 19.63 3.94 -13.69
C GLU A 125 19.68 2.69 -12.79
N ALA A 126 19.75 2.92 -11.48
CA ALA A 126 19.90 1.86 -10.49
C ALA A 126 18.57 1.12 -10.25
N TRP A 127 17.45 1.83 -10.38
CA TRP A 127 16.10 1.31 -10.11
C TRP A 127 15.26 1.23 -11.39
N LYS A 128 15.64 0.33 -12.30
CA LYS A 128 14.95 0.14 -13.58
C LYS A 128 13.51 -0.38 -13.42
N GLY A 129 13.27 -1.25 -12.43
CA GLY A 129 11.96 -1.81 -12.14
C GLY A 129 11.19 -0.99 -11.10
N ARG A 130 10.14 -0.27 -11.53
CA ARG A 130 9.29 0.57 -10.68
C ARG A 130 7.83 0.43 -11.10
N THR A 131 6.89 0.52 -10.15
CA THR A 131 5.45 0.50 -10.41
C THR A 131 4.69 1.11 -9.23
N PHE A 132 3.56 1.77 -9.48
CA PHE A 132 2.63 2.08 -8.41
C PHE A 132 1.82 0.85 -8.02
N THR A 133 1.60 0.68 -6.71
CA THR A 133 0.68 -0.33 -6.19
C THR A 133 -0.48 0.36 -5.50
N THR A 134 -1.51 -0.41 -5.13
CA THR A 134 -2.68 0.12 -4.40
C THR A 134 -2.37 0.56 -2.96
N GLY A 135 -1.14 0.38 -2.49
CA GLY A 135 -0.66 0.88 -1.19
C GLY A 135 0.40 -0.01 -0.55
N ALA A 136 0.81 0.35 0.66
CA ALA A 136 1.94 -0.30 1.36
C ALA A 136 1.80 -1.83 1.52
N THR A 137 0.57 -2.35 1.65
CA THR A 137 0.35 -3.81 1.72
C THR A 137 0.64 -4.49 0.38
N ALA A 138 0.16 -3.93 -0.74
CA ALA A 138 0.44 -4.45 -2.07
C ALA A 138 1.93 -4.34 -2.42
N SER A 139 2.59 -3.23 -2.04
CA SER A 139 4.04 -3.10 -2.15
C SER A 139 4.81 -4.13 -1.33
N ASN A 140 4.37 -4.48 -0.12
CA ASN A 140 4.98 -5.55 0.67
C ASN A 140 4.80 -6.93 0.01
N ILE A 141 3.64 -7.21 -0.60
CA ILE A 141 3.41 -8.45 -1.35
C ILE A 141 4.37 -8.52 -2.53
N LEU A 142 4.45 -7.47 -3.33
CA LEU A 142 5.34 -7.41 -4.49
C LEU A 142 6.81 -7.52 -4.06
N GLY A 143 7.22 -6.75 -3.05
CA GLY A 143 8.59 -6.77 -2.51
C GLY A 143 9.00 -8.14 -1.97
N LEU A 144 8.12 -8.83 -1.23
CA LEU A 144 8.39 -10.19 -0.77
C LEU A 144 8.38 -11.22 -1.91
N ALA A 145 7.52 -11.05 -2.93
CA ALA A 145 7.53 -11.92 -4.10
C ALA A 145 8.86 -11.81 -4.88
N CYS A 146 9.33 -10.58 -5.12
CA CYS A 146 10.62 -10.31 -5.74
C CYS A 146 11.78 -10.82 -4.87
N GLY A 147 11.74 -10.55 -3.56
CA GLY A 147 12.75 -11.03 -2.62
C GLY A 147 12.84 -12.56 -2.59
N ARG A 148 11.70 -13.25 -2.59
CA ARG A 148 11.60 -14.71 -2.65
C ARG A 148 12.22 -15.26 -3.92
N GLU A 149 11.90 -14.68 -5.09
CA GLU A 149 12.53 -15.08 -6.36
C GLU A 149 14.05 -14.90 -6.27
N ALA A 150 14.49 -13.70 -5.88
CA ALA A 150 15.91 -13.33 -5.87
C ALA A 150 16.76 -14.22 -4.94
N VAL A 151 16.28 -14.54 -3.74
CA VAL A 151 17.06 -15.33 -2.78
C VAL A 151 17.15 -16.81 -3.15
N VAL A 152 16.14 -17.33 -3.87
CA VAL A 152 16.14 -18.70 -4.38
C VAL A 152 16.92 -18.81 -5.68
N GLU A 153 16.80 -17.81 -6.57
CA GLU A 153 17.55 -17.74 -7.84
C GLU A 153 19.05 -17.67 -7.63
N LYS A 154 19.52 -16.96 -6.59
CA LYS A 154 20.94 -16.96 -6.19
C LYS A 154 21.49 -18.36 -5.88
N ARG A 155 20.63 -19.35 -5.65
CA ARG A 155 21.00 -20.75 -5.40
C ARG A 155 20.58 -21.69 -6.54
N GLY A 156 20.18 -21.14 -7.69
CA GLY A 156 19.85 -21.88 -8.91
C GLY A 156 18.39 -22.32 -9.05
N GLY A 157 17.51 -21.98 -8.11
CA GLY A 157 16.07 -22.27 -8.23
C GLY A 157 15.29 -21.14 -8.90
N ARG A 158 14.21 -21.44 -9.64
CA ARG A 158 13.36 -20.44 -10.29
C ARG A 158 11.93 -20.57 -9.80
N VAL A 159 11.48 -19.68 -8.93
CA VAL A 159 10.17 -19.80 -8.27
C VAL A 159 9.03 -19.51 -9.24
N GLY A 160 9.20 -18.51 -10.12
CA GLY A 160 8.23 -18.20 -11.16
C GLY A 160 7.96 -19.35 -12.15
N GLU A 161 8.93 -20.23 -12.35
CA GLU A 161 8.84 -21.38 -13.27
C GLU A 161 8.40 -22.67 -12.55
N ALA A 162 9.09 -23.04 -11.47
CA ALA A 162 8.94 -24.33 -10.80
C ALA A 162 8.00 -24.30 -9.57
N GLY A 163 7.46 -23.12 -9.23
CA GLY A 163 6.78 -22.88 -7.96
C GLY A 163 7.74 -22.91 -6.76
N VAL A 164 7.25 -22.51 -5.59
CA VAL A 164 8.09 -22.35 -4.38
C VAL A 164 8.76 -23.66 -3.97
N LEU A 165 7.99 -24.74 -3.87
CA LEU A 165 8.52 -26.04 -3.42
C LEU A 165 9.56 -26.60 -4.40
N GLY A 166 9.25 -26.62 -5.69
CA GLY A 166 10.15 -27.14 -6.73
C GLY A 166 11.45 -26.35 -6.81
N ALA A 167 11.35 -25.01 -6.79
CA ALA A 167 12.52 -24.14 -6.83
C ALA A 167 13.39 -24.29 -5.58
N CYS A 168 12.79 -24.37 -4.39
CA CYS A 168 13.53 -24.58 -3.14
C CYS A 168 14.26 -25.93 -3.12
N LEU A 169 13.61 -27.01 -3.56
CA LEU A 169 14.24 -28.33 -3.66
C LEU A 169 15.45 -28.31 -4.61
N ALA A 170 15.30 -27.71 -5.80
CA ALA A 170 16.39 -27.57 -6.76
C ALA A 170 17.55 -26.72 -6.22
N ALA A 171 17.25 -25.72 -5.38
CA ALA A 171 18.21 -24.79 -4.81
C ALA A 171 18.82 -25.25 -3.47
N GLY A 172 18.45 -26.43 -2.95
CA GLY A 172 18.84 -26.86 -1.60
C GLY A 172 18.38 -25.91 -0.49
N VAL A 173 17.27 -25.19 -0.71
CA VAL A 173 16.67 -24.28 0.27
C VAL A 173 15.64 -25.04 1.08
N THR A 174 15.85 -25.12 2.39
CA THR A 174 14.95 -25.80 3.33
C THR A 174 13.99 -24.82 4.02
N GLU A 175 14.36 -23.55 4.12
CA GLU A 175 13.55 -22.48 4.71
C GLU A 175 13.82 -21.16 3.99
N ILE A 176 12.77 -20.36 3.79
CA ILE A 176 12.90 -18.94 3.46
C ILE A 176 12.40 -18.15 4.68
N GLN A 177 13.24 -17.27 5.22
CA GLN A 177 12.90 -16.42 6.35
C GLN A 177 12.87 -14.94 5.96
N VAL A 178 12.02 -14.17 6.64
CA VAL A 178 11.97 -12.71 6.53
C VAL A 178 12.39 -12.12 7.87
N LEU A 179 13.52 -11.42 7.91
CA LEU A 179 14.09 -10.85 9.13
C LEU A 179 13.66 -9.38 9.26
N THR A 180 13.11 -9.00 10.41
CA THR A 180 12.57 -7.65 10.66
C THR A 180 12.63 -7.29 12.14
N SER A 181 12.30 -6.04 12.49
CA SER A 181 12.03 -5.59 13.85
C SER A 181 10.81 -4.67 13.87
N MET A 182 9.82 -5.01 14.69
CA MET A 182 8.54 -4.31 14.79
C MET A 182 7.94 -4.02 13.41
N GLY A 183 7.91 -5.07 12.57
CA GLY A 183 7.41 -4.95 11.20
C GLY A 183 5.92 -4.60 11.19
N HIS A 184 5.49 -3.79 10.22
CA HIS A 184 4.05 -3.51 10.08
C HIS A 184 3.28 -4.82 9.85
N SER A 185 2.05 -4.90 10.38
CA SER A 185 1.22 -6.11 10.30
C SER A 185 1.00 -6.64 8.87
N SER A 186 1.10 -5.77 7.86
CA SER A 186 1.03 -6.13 6.44
C SER A 186 2.17 -7.04 5.99
N LEU A 187 3.35 -7.00 6.62
CA LEU A 187 4.49 -7.83 6.24
C LEU A 187 4.20 -9.32 6.45
N SER A 188 3.67 -9.69 7.62
CA SER A 188 3.28 -11.08 7.91
C SER A 188 2.10 -11.52 7.03
N LYS A 189 1.15 -10.61 6.74
CA LYS A 189 0.07 -10.89 5.77
C LYS A 189 0.63 -11.14 4.36
N ALA A 190 1.57 -10.32 3.91
CA ALA A 190 2.23 -10.47 2.62
C ALA A 190 2.99 -11.81 2.53
N ALA A 191 3.74 -12.20 3.57
CA ALA A 191 4.40 -13.50 3.64
C ALA A 191 3.42 -14.67 3.52
N SER A 192 2.22 -14.54 4.09
CA SER A 192 1.13 -15.52 3.92
C SER A 192 0.64 -15.59 2.47
N VAL A 193 0.46 -14.44 1.80
CA VAL A 193 -0.03 -14.36 0.41
C VAL A 193 0.98 -14.95 -0.56
N VAL A 194 2.27 -14.66 -0.39
CA VAL A 194 3.34 -15.16 -1.29
C VAL A 194 3.77 -16.61 -0.99
N GLY A 195 3.05 -17.32 -0.10
CA GLY A 195 3.28 -18.74 0.17
C GLY A 195 4.47 -19.05 1.09
N LEU A 196 5.03 -18.05 1.77
CA LEU A 196 6.08 -18.25 2.79
C LEU A 196 5.50 -18.60 4.17
N GLY A 197 4.26 -18.17 4.42
CA GLY A 197 3.58 -18.33 5.70
C GLY A 197 4.04 -17.31 6.75
N ARG A 198 3.15 -17.00 7.70
CA ARG A 198 3.39 -15.97 8.73
C ARG A 198 4.60 -16.28 9.62
N ALA A 199 4.84 -17.56 9.88
CA ALA A 199 5.95 -18.03 10.73
C ALA A 199 7.33 -17.85 10.08
N SER A 200 7.41 -17.54 8.78
CA SER A 200 8.67 -17.17 8.12
C SER A 200 9.21 -15.82 8.58
N VAL A 201 8.34 -14.94 9.09
CA VAL A 201 8.73 -13.63 9.61
C VAL A 201 9.33 -13.79 11.01
N LYS A 202 10.59 -13.40 11.18
CA LYS A 202 11.35 -13.46 12.43
C LYS A 202 11.57 -12.04 12.94
N GLU A 203 11.01 -11.75 14.10
CA GLU A 203 11.20 -10.49 14.82
C GLU A 203 12.51 -10.54 15.60
N LEU A 204 13.43 -9.62 15.29
CA LEU A 204 14.77 -9.52 15.83
C LEU A 204 15.01 -8.13 16.46
N PRO A 205 14.28 -7.78 17.55
CA PRO A 205 14.45 -6.49 18.21
C PRO A 205 15.82 -6.42 18.91
N ALA A 206 16.44 -5.24 18.91
CA ALA A 206 17.70 -4.97 19.62
C ALA A 206 17.53 -5.12 21.14
N SER A 207 16.37 -4.75 21.68
CA SER A 207 16.00 -4.97 23.08
C SER A 207 14.48 -4.85 23.26
N ALA A 208 13.97 -5.19 24.45
CA ALA A 208 12.59 -4.94 24.82
C ALA A 208 12.25 -3.43 24.90
N ASP A 209 13.24 -2.59 25.20
CA ASP A 209 13.09 -1.13 25.30
C ASP A 209 13.16 -0.43 23.93
N GLU A 210 13.87 -1.03 22.96
CA GLU A 210 13.97 -0.54 21.58
C GLU A 210 13.47 -1.60 20.57
N PRO A 211 12.19 -2.04 20.65
CA PRO A 211 11.68 -3.12 19.82
C PRO A 211 11.65 -2.79 18.33
N TRP A 212 11.60 -1.51 17.97
CA TRP A 212 11.69 -1.04 16.57
C TRP A 212 13.09 -1.21 15.99
N ARG A 213 14.14 -1.19 16.81
CA ARG A 213 15.53 -1.25 16.34
C ARG A 213 15.90 -2.69 16.02
N LEU A 214 16.51 -2.90 14.86
CA LEU A 214 16.92 -4.23 14.40
C LEU A 214 18.23 -4.66 15.06
N ASP A 215 18.27 -5.86 15.66
CA ASP A 215 19.50 -6.48 16.14
C ASP A 215 20.32 -7.00 14.95
N LEU A 216 21.33 -6.23 14.53
CA LEU A 216 22.21 -6.62 13.43
C LEU A 216 23.03 -7.88 13.74
N GLY A 217 23.41 -8.11 15.00
CA GLY A 217 24.09 -9.33 15.40
C GLY A 217 23.19 -10.55 15.30
N ALA A 218 21.89 -10.42 15.63
CA ALA A 218 20.91 -11.47 15.39
C ALA A 218 20.70 -11.71 13.90
N VAL A 219 20.63 -10.65 13.09
CA VAL A 219 20.53 -10.77 11.63
C VAL A 219 21.71 -11.58 11.09
N GLU A 220 22.95 -11.25 11.45
CA GLU A 220 24.14 -12.00 11.03
C GLU A 220 24.07 -13.49 11.42
N ARG A 221 23.64 -13.79 12.65
CA ARG A 221 23.44 -15.19 13.09
C ARG A 221 22.40 -15.92 12.24
N HIS A 222 21.28 -15.26 11.92
CA HIS A 222 20.24 -15.84 11.07
C HIS A 222 20.68 -16.04 9.62
N LEU A 223 21.49 -15.13 9.08
CA LEU A 223 22.02 -15.22 7.71
C LEU A 223 23.01 -16.39 7.53
N ASN A 224 23.72 -16.77 8.59
CA ASN A 224 24.69 -17.87 8.57
C ASN A 224 24.07 -19.27 8.72
N ARG A 225 22.74 -19.39 8.78
CA ARG A 225 22.06 -20.70 8.88
C ARG A 225 22.12 -21.44 7.55
N GLU A 226 22.70 -22.63 7.56
CA GLU A 226 22.79 -23.50 6.38
C GLU A 226 21.40 -23.88 5.84
N GLY A 227 21.25 -23.93 4.51
CA GLY A 227 19.98 -24.27 3.86
C GLY A 227 18.91 -23.16 3.94
N VAL A 228 19.13 -22.06 4.66
CA VAL A 228 18.12 -21.01 4.85
C VAL A 228 18.38 -19.82 3.94
N ALA A 229 17.40 -19.44 3.12
CA ALA A 229 17.43 -18.22 2.33
C ALA A 229 16.75 -17.08 3.10
N SER A 230 17.27 -15.86 3.01
CA SER A 230 16.85 -14.76 3.89
C SER A 230 16.52 -13.50 3.13
N ILE A 231 15.37 -12.91 3.44
CA ILE A 231 14.94 -11.57 3.03
C ILE A 231 15.01 -10.68 4.27
N ILE A 232 15.52 -9.46 4.15
CA ILE A 232 15.56 -8.51 5.26
C ILE A 232 14.57 -7.38 4.94
N ALA A 233 13.61 -7.18 5.83
CA ALA A 233 12.64 -6.09 5.77
C ALA A 233 12.98 -5.05 6.85
N VAL A 234 13.28 -3.83 6.44
CA VAL A 234 13.73 -2.76 7.34
C VAL A 234 12.68 -1.66 7.39
N SER A 235 12.11 -1.43 8.58
CA SER A 235 11.13 -0.37 8.81
C SER A 235 11.79 1.01 8.82
N ALA A 236 11.25 1.94 8.04
CA ALA A 236 11.63 3.35 8.01
C ALA A 236 10.43 4.22 8.43
N GLY A 237 10.25 4.39 9.74
CA GLY A 237 9.05 5.02 10.31
C GLY A 237 8.01 4.00 10.76
N GLU A 238 8.28 3.30 11.86
CA GLU A 238 7.33 2.37 12.47
C GLU A 238 6.04 3.10 12.91
N VAL A 239 4.88 2.46 12.75
CA VAL A 239 3.55 3.12 12.81
C VAL A 239 3.21 3.74 14.17
N ASN A 240 3.70 3.19 15.28
CA ASN A 240 3.41 3.69 16.62
C ASN A 240 4.43 4.71 17.10
N THR A 241 5.69 4.55 16.69
CA THR A 241 6.83 5.31 17.23
C THR A 241 7.43 6.32 16.25
N GLY A 242 7.16 6.18 14.95
CA GLY A 242 7.79 6.95 13.88
C GLY A 242 9.29 6.69 13.73
N ARG A 243 9.85 5.70 14.45
CA ARG A 243 11.29 5.45 14.49
C ARG A 243 11.76 4.57 13.34
N PHE A 244 13.04 4.69 13.03
CA PHE A 244 13.71 3.88 12.03
C PHE A 244 14.33 2.64 12.69
N ALA A 245 14.26 1.51 12.00
CA ALA A 245 14.83 0.26 12.49
C ALA A 245 16.36 0.29 12.55
N THR A 246 16.99 1.14 11.73
CA THR A 246 18.42 1.41 11.76
C THR A 246 18.70 2.73 12.48
N GLY A 247 19.81 2.79 13.22
CA GLY A 247 20.24 4.01 13.92
C GLY A 247 20.78 5.12 13.01
N ALA A 248 20.52 5.06 11.70
CA ALA A 248 21.13 5.92 10.69
C ALA A 248 20.63 7.39 10.74
N LEU A 249 19.50 7.65 11.40
CA LEU A 249 18.97 9.00 11.61
C LEU A 249 18.90 9.29 13.11
N ARG A 250 20.04 9.59 13.73
CA ARG A 250 20.06 10.35 14.98
C ARG A 250 19.86 11.81 14.62
N ARG A 251 18.62 12.29 14.67
CA ARG A 251 18.36 13.73 14.83
C ARG A 251 18.48 14.09 16.31
#